data_AF-A0A6M1SL57-F1
#
_entry.id   AF-A0A6M1SL57-F1
#
_cell.length_a   1.000
_cell.length_b   1.000
_cell.length_c   1.000
_cell.angle_alpha   90.00
_cell.angle_beta   90.00
_cell.angle_gamma   90.00
#
_symmetry.space_group_name_H-M   'P 1'
#
loop_
_entity.id
_entity.type
_entity.pdbx_description
1 polymer ?
#
loop_
_entity_poly.entity_id
_entity_poly.type
_entity_poly.pdbx_seq_one_letter_code
_entity_poly.pdbx_strand_id
1 'polypeptide(L)' 'MTSITEMSGARKSAILLLALDEDSAAEVFKFLSAGEVQEISTEMARLHQVSHE' A
#
# COMPACT_ATOMS: atom_id res chain seq x y z
N MET A 1 -17.68 1.11 7.39
CA MET A 1 -16.97 1.13 6.09
C MET A 1 -16.52 2.57 5.86
N THR A 2 -15.23 2.85 6.01
CA THR A 2 -14.65 4.16 5.66
C THR A 2 -14.80 4.35 4.15
N SER A 3 -15.32 5.50 3.72
CA SER A 3 -15.48 5.75 2.29
C SER A 3 -14.10 5.84 1.63
N ILE A 4 -13.95 5.38 0.38
CA ILE A 4 -12.68 5.45 -0.36
C ILE A 4 -12.14 6.88 -0.38
N THR A 5 -13.01 7.90 -0.36
CA THR A 5 -12.63 9.31 -0.34
C THR A 5 -11.89 9.74 0.93
N GLU A 6 -12.11 9.06 2.06
CA GLU A 6 -11.51 9.40 3.37
C GLU A 6 -10.16 8.72 3.62
N MET A 7 -9.75 7.80 2.74
CA MET A 7 -8.47 7.10 2.87
C MET A 7 -7.29 7.98 2.45
N SER A 8 -6.18 7.88 3.18
CA SER A 8 -4.92 8.52 2.79
C SER A 8 -4.41 7.98 1.45
N GLY A 9 -3.60 8.79 0.75
CA GLY A 9 -2.93 8.37 -0.49
C GLY A 9 -2.11 7.09 -0.28
N ALA A 10 -1.32 7.03 0.79
CA ALA A 10 -0.52 5.86 1.14
C ALA A 10 -1.37 4.60 1.34
N ARG A 11 -2.53 4.70 2.00
CA ARG A 11 -3.42 3.54 2.20
C ARG A 11 -4.06 3.07 0.90
N LYS A 12 -4.44 3.99 0.00
CA LYS A 12 -4.95 3.63 -1.34
C LYS A 12 -3.86 2.94 -2.17
N SER A 13 -2.65 3.49 -2.16
CA SER A 13 -1.49 2.90 -2.83
C SER A 13 -1.16 1.52 -2.28
N ALA A 14 -1.21 1.33 -0.96
CA ALA A 14 -0.99 0.03 -0.33
C ALA A 14 -2.01 -1.02 -0.80
N ILE A 15 -3.30 -0.68 -0.86
CA ILE A 15 -4.34 -1.60 -1.40
C ILE A 15 -4.09 -1.92 -2.87
N LEU A 16 -3.76 -0.91 -3.68
CA LEU A 16 -3.45 -1.11 -5.09
C LEU A 16 -2.26 -2.06 -5.27
N LEU A 17 -1.16 -1.82 -4.54
CA LEU A 17 0.04 -2.65 -4.61
C LEU A 17 -0.20 -4.08 -4.14
N LEU A 18 -1.03 -4.28 -3.11
CA LEU A 18 -1.44 -5.63 -2.66
C LEU A 18 -2.29 -6.39 -3.69
N ALA A 19 -2.88 -5.69 -4.66
CA ALA A 19 -3.65 -6.30 -5.75
C ALA A 19 -2.81 -6.58 -7.01
N LEU A 20 -1.55 -6.11 -7.06
CA LEU A 20 -0.60 -6.42 -8.13
C LEU A 20 0.15 -7.71 -7.83
N ASP A 21 0.75 -8.29 -8.86
CA ASP A 21 1.81 -9.28 -8.69
C ASP A 21 3.12 -8.62 -8.20
N GLU A 22 4.05 -9.46 -7.73
CA GLU A 22 5.30 -9.03 -7.11
C GLU A 22 6.17 -8.17 -8.05
N ASP A 23 6.32 -8.58 -9.32
CA ASP A 23 7.15 -7.87 -10.30
C ASP A 23 6.57 -6.49 -10.61
N SER A 24 5.25 -6.42 -10.86
CA SER A 24 4.56 -5.15 -11.10
C SER A 24 4.68 -4.18 -9.91
N ALA A 25 4.55 -4.67 -8.67
CA ALA A 25 4.71 -3.85 -7.48
C ALA A 25 6.16 -3.36 -7.32
N ALA A 26 7.15 -4.21 -7.62
CA ALA A 26 8.56 -3.87 -7.57
C ALA A 26 8.93 -2.77 -8.58
N GLU A 27 8.38 -2.79 -9.79
CA GLU A 27 8.58 -1.71 -10.77
C GLU A 27 8.05 -0.36 -10.26
N VAL A 28 6.91 -0.33 -9.57
CA VAL A 28 6.36 0.91 -9.00
C VAL A 28 7.29 1.47 -7.92
N PHE A 29 7.82 0.63 -7.04
CA PHE A 29 8.71 1.07 -5.96
C PHE A 29 9.99 1.77 -6.46
N LYS A 30 10.46 1.47 -7.67
CA LYS A 30 11.66 2.12 -8.25
C LYS A 30 11.49 3.63 -8.47
N PHE A 31 10.25 4.12 -8.56
CA PHE A 31 9.96 5.53 -8.81
C PHE A 31 9.64 6.32 -7.53
N LEU A 32 9.70 5.67 -6.37
CA LEU A 32 9.34 6.26 -5.09
C LEU A 32 10.59 6.63 -4.28
N SER A 33 10.49 7.70 -3.50
CA SER A 33 11.51 8.03 -2.51
C SER A 33 11.48 7.03 -1.34
N ALA A 34 12.58 6.95 -0.59
CA ALA A 34 12.66 6.08 0.59
C ALA A 34 11.55 6.37 1.63
N GLY A 35 11.12 7.63 1.75
CA GLY A 35 10.02 8.00 2.65
C GLY A 35 8.67 7.46 2.19
N GLU A 36 8.36 7.57 0.90
CA GLU A 36 7.12 7.05 0.32
C GLU A 36 7.08 5.52 0.37
N VAL A 37 8.21 4.86 0.09
CA VAL A 37 8.36 3.40 0.22
C VAL A 37 8.03 2.98 1.65
N GLN A 38 8.59 3.65 2.66
CA GLN A 38 8.34 3.33 4.06
C GLN A 38 6.86 3.54 4.44
N GLU A 39 6.25 4.65 4.04
CA GLU A 39 4.87 4.97 4.37
C GLU A 39 3.91 3.92 3.79
N ILE A 40 4.07 3.60 2.51
CA ILE A 40 3.23 2.62 1.81
C ILE A 40 3.44 1.22 2.37
N SER A 41 4.70 0.80 2.59
CA SER A 41 5.01 -0.52 3.16
C SER A 41 4.44 -0.68 4.57
N THR A 42 4.41 0.39 5.36
CA THR A 42 3.80 0.39 6.70
C THR A 42 2.28 0.19 6.62
N GLU A 43 1.60 0.86 5.69
CA GLU A 43 0.16 0.65 5.48
C GLU A 43 -0.14 -0.75 4.92
N MET A 44 0.70 -1.31 4.06
CA MET A 44 0.56 -2.69 3.56
C MET A 44 0.62 -3.70 4.71
N ALA A 45 1.58 -3.57 5.63
CA ALA A 45 1.69 -4.44 6.80
C ALA A 45 0.45 -4.33 7.71
N ARG A 46 -0.05 -3.12 7.93
CA ARG A 46 -1.29 -2.88 8.72
C ARG A 46 -2.51 -3.54 8.08
N LEU A 47 -2.66 -3.45 6.77
CA LEU A 47 -3.77 -4.06 6.03
C LEU A 47 -3.71 -5.60 6.10
N HIS A 48 -2.52 -6.19 5.99
CA HIS A 48 -2.34 -7.64 6.12
C HIS A 48 -2.72 -8.16 7.52
N GLN A 49 -2.45 -7.37 8.56
CA GLN A 49 -2.79 -7.71 9.94
C GLN A 49 -4.31 -7.78 10.17
N VAL A 50 -5.11 -7.01 9.42
CA VAL A 50 -6.58 -7.03 9.49
C VAL A 50 -7.17 -8.26 8.79
N SER A 51 -6.46 -8.89 7.85
CA SER A 51 -6.95 -10.09 7.15
C SER A 51 -6.91 -11.37 7.98
N HIS A 52 -6.30 -11.35 9.17
CA HIS A 52 -6.14 -12.50 10.06
C HIS A 52 -7.05 -12.46 11.31
N GLU A 53 -7.99 -11.52 11.37
CA GLU A 53 -9.13 -11.53 12.32
C GLU A 53 -10.46 -11.77 11.60
#